data_AF-A0A2C4QEP9-F1
#
_entry.id   AF-A0A2C4QEP9-F1
#
_cell.length_a   1.000
_cell.length_b   1.000
_cell.length_c   1.000
_cell.angle_alpha   90.00
_cell.angle_beta   90.00
_cell.angle_gamma   90.00
#
_symmetry.space_group_name_H-M   'P 1'
#
loop_
_entity.id
_entity.type
_entity.pdbx_description
1 polymer ?
#
loop_
_entity_poly.entity_id
_entity_poly.type
_entity_poly.pdbx_seq_one_letter_code
_entity_poly.pdbx_strand_id
1 'polypeptide(L)'
;MDDVKIKRIYEALVKSWSIETSSKWTIENPAKGQCGVTALVVQDIYGGKIKKTKVGEVWHFYNCIVEQRFDFTETQFNGRLNYLDVESNREEAFADKNEKQYSILKEKIMKEFKLSFDS
;
A
#
# COMPACT_ATOMS: atom_id res chain seq x y z
N MET A 1 5.28 -5.78 13.29
CA MET A 1 6.51 -4.99 12.98
C MET A 1 6.73 -4.00 14.11
N ASP A 2 7.97 -3.59 14.36
CA ASP A 2 8.23 -2.49 15.30
C ASP A 2 7.82 -1.12 14.71
N ASP A 3 7.55 -0.16 15.59
CA ASP A 3 7.06 1.18 15.22
C ASP A 3 8.02 1.95 14.32
N VAL A 4 9.33 1.72 14.47
CA VAL A 4 10.37 2.36 13.65
C VAL A 4 10.23 1.92 12.20
N LYS A 5 10.08 0.62 11.93
CA LYS A 5 9.85 0.11 10.57
C LYS A 5 8.55 0.62 9.99
N ILE A 6 7.46 0.64 10.77
CA ILE A 6 6.14 1.13 10.33
C ILE A 6 6.22 2.59 9.89
N LYS A 7 6.87 3.44 10.69
CA LYS A 7 7.06 4.85 10.35
C LYS A 7 7.90 5.02 9.08
N ARG A 8 9.02 4.29 8.98
CA ARG A 8 9.93 4.38 7.81
C ARG A 8 9.25 3.96 6.51
N ILE A 9 8.51 2.85 6.50
CA ILE A 9 7.81 2.40 5.28
C ILE A 9 6.71 3.41 4.89
N TYR A 10 5.98 3.96 5.87
CA TYR A 10 4.94 4.96 5.59
C TYR A 10 5.53 6.23 4.99
N GLU A 11 6.63 6.75 5.54
CA GLU A 11 7.32 7.93 4.98
C GLU A 11 7.83 7.67 3.57
N ALA A 12 8.42 6.50 3.31
CA ALA A 12 8.89 6.11 1.98
C ALA A 12 7.72 5.97 0.98
N LEU A 13 6.58 5.42 1.41
CA LEU A 13 5.36 5.33 0.60
C LEU A 13 4.83 6.71 0.23
N VAL A 14 4.70 7.62 1.19
CA VAL A 14 4.22 9.00 0.96
C VAL A 14 5.10 9.73 -0.06
N LYS A 15 6.42 9.58 0.01
CA LYS A 15 7.35 10.16 -0.97
C LYS A 15 7.29 9.48 -2.35
N SER A 16 6.92 8.21 -2.39
CA SER A 16 6.89 7.41 -3.63
C SER A 16 5.55 7.49 -4.37
N TRP A 17 4.46 7.80 -3.68
CA TRP A 17 3.15 7.95 -4.29
C TRP A 17 3.09 9.18 -5.19
N SER A 18 2.52 9.00 -6.39
CA SER A 18 2.36 10.04 -7.40
C SER A 18 1.27 9.66 -8.39
N ILE A 19 0.95 10.55 -9.32
CA ILE A 19 0.05 10.28 -10.45
C ILE A 19 0.48 9.07 -11.30
N GLU A 20 1.77 8.71 -11.27
CA GLU A 20 2.31 7.58 -12.01
C GLU A 20 2.06 6.23 -11.31
N THR A 21 1.87 6.25 -9.99
CA THR A 21 1.57 5.05 -9.18
C THR A 21 0.08 4.88 -8.92
N SER A 22 -0.72 5.94 -9.10
CA SER A 22 -2.18 5.86 -9.18
C SER A 22 -2.72 7.03 -10.01
N SER A 23 -3.55 6.75 -11.00
CA SER A 23 -4.23 7.79 -11.79
C SER A 23 -5.25 8.60 -10.98
N LYS A 24 -5.60 8.15 -9.77
CA LYS A 24 -6.51 8.84 -8.84
C LYS A 24 -5.76 9.68 -7.80
N TRP A 25 -4.42 9.66 -7.81
CA TRP A 25 -3.58 10.38 -6.87
C TRP A 25 -3.77 11.90 -7.00
N THR A 26 -3.85 12.60 -5.87
CA THR A 26 -3.75 14.07 -5.79
C THR A 26 -2.91 14.45 -4.58
N ILE A 27 -2.48 15.72 -4.51
CA ILE A 27 -1.72 16.20 -3.35
C ILE A 27 -2.56 16.22 -2.06
N GLU A 28 -3.87 16.43 -2.17
CA GLU A 28 -4.82 16.43 -1.06
C GLU A 28 -5.18 15.02 -0.59
N ASN A 29 -5.06 14.02 -1.47
CA ASN A 29 -5.29 12.61 -1.12
C ASN A 29 -4.25 11.67 -1.80
N PRO A 30 -3.02 11.61 -1.27
CA PRO A 30 -1.94 10.81 -1.86
C PRO A 30 -2.19 9.30 -1.82
N ALA A 31 -2.98 8.81 -0.87
CA ALA A 31 -3.28 7.37 -0.74
C ALA A 31 -4.34 6.89 -1.76
N LYS A 32 -5.03 7.81 -2.46
CA LYS A 32 -6.17 7.47 -3.31
C LYS A 32 -5.79 6.55 -4.46
N GLY A 33 -6.40 5.37 -4.46
CA GLY A 33 -6.16 4.36 -5.49
C GLY A 33 -4.80 3.68 -5.38
N GLN A 34 -4.12 3.78 -4.23
CA GLN A 34 -2.82 3.14 -3.99
C GLN A 34 -2.91 1.76 -3.32
N CYS A 35 -4.10 1.34 -2.84
CA CYS A 35 -4.25 0.13 -2.01
C CYS A 35 -3.65 -1.14 -2.60
N GLY A 36 -4.04 -1.51 -3.82
CA GLY A 36 -3.53 -2.72 -4.49
C GLY A 36 -2.00 -2.70 -4.67
N VAL A 37 -1.46 -1.63 -5.30
CA VAL A 37 -0.01 -1.52 -5.54
C VAL A 37 0.80 -1.44 -4.25
N THR A 38 0.28 -0.78 -3.21
CA THR A 38 0.94 -0.68 -1.90
C THR A 38 0.94 -2.03 -1.20
N ALA A 39 -0.18 -2.75 -1.20
CA ALA A 39 -0.26 -4.07 -0.58
C ALA A 39 0.74 -5.07 -1.21
N LEU A 40 0.91 -5.01 -2.54
CA LEU A 40 1.88 -5.81 -3.28
C LEU A 40 3.33 -5.46 -2.90
N VAL A 41 3.67 -4.17 -2.90
CA VAL A 41 5.04 -3.70 -2.57
C VAL A 41 5.41 -3.97 -1.11
N VAL A 42 4.48 -3.74 -0.18
CA VAL A 42 4.70 -4.06 1.25
C VAL A 42 4.87 -5.56 1.46
N GLN A 43 4.10 -6.39 0.73
CA GLN A 43 4.30 -7.84 0.76
C GLN A 43 5.66 -8.25 0.21
N ASP A 44 6.16 -7.60 -0.85
CA ASP A 44 7.50 -7.85 -1.37
C ASP A 44 8.61 -7.55 -0.33
N ILE A 45 8.44 -6.52 0.50
CA ILE A 45 9.45 -6.08 1.46
C ILE A 45 9.38 -6.88 2.77
N TYR A 46 8.18 -7.11 3.31
CA TYR A 46 7.98 -7.67 4.65
C TYR A 46 7.28 -9.03 4.65
N GLY A 47 6.90 -9.55 3.49
CA GLY A 47 6.13 -10.78 3.37
C GLY A 47 4.69 -10.63 3.87
N GLY A 48 4.17 -11.69 4.47
CA GLY A 48 2.81 -11.72 5.01
C GLY A 48 1.72 -11.99 3.96
N LYS A 49 0.48 -11.88 4.40
CA LYS A 49 -0.73 -12.13 3.59
C LYS A 49 -1.33 -10.82 3.09
N ILE A 50 -2.01 -10.88 1.95
CA ILE A 50 -2.87 -9.79 1.49
C ILE A 50 -4.28 -10.10 1.96
N LYS A 51 -4.94 -9.10 2.54
CA LYS A 51 -6.35 -9.15 2.94
C LYS A 51 -7.10 -8.02 2.27
N LYS A 52 -8.42 -8.14 2.25
CA LYS A 52 -9.29 -7.10 1.70
C LYS A 52 -10.54 -6.87 2.53
N THR A 53 -11.11 -5.69 2.39
CA THR A 53 -12.44 -5.35 2.90
C THR A 53 -13.24 -4.62 1.83
N LYS A 54 -14.56 -4.62 1.95
CA LYS A 54 -15.43 -3.88 1.03
C LYS A 54 -15.68 -2.49 1.60
N VAL A 55 -15.39 -1.46 0.82
CA VAL A 55 -15.67 -0.06 1.17
C VAL A 55 -16.63 0.50 0.14
N GLY A 56 -17.91 0.61 0.51
CA GLY A 56 -18.98 0.86 -0.46
C GLY A 56 -19.06 -0.27 -1.50
N GLU A 57 -18.80 0.05 -2.76
CA GLU A 57 -18.84 -0.92 -3.86
C GLU A 57 -17.45 -1.44 -4.26
N VAL A 58 -16.37 -0.87 -3.72
CA VAL A 58 -15.00 -1.22 -4.13
C VAL A 58 -14.31 -2.13 -3.12
N TRP A 59 -13.40 -2.97 -3.63
CA TRP A 59 -12.49 -3.73 -2.79
C TRP A 59 -11.29 -2.88 -2.39
N HIS A 60 -10.93 -2.97 -1.11
CA HIS A 60 -9.78 -2.30 -0.53
C HIS A 60 -8.80 -3.33 0.01
N PHE A 61 -7.53 -3.25 -0.41
CA PHE A 61 -6.49 -4.23 -0.11
C PHE A 61 -5.46 -3.68 0.88
N TYR A 62 -4.98 -4.55 1.77
CA TYR A 62 -4.00 -4.24 2.82
C TYR A 62 -3.27 -5.52 3.24
N ASN A 63 -2.29 -5.40 4.13
CA ASN A 63 -1.46 -6.53 4.55
C ASN A 63 -1.83 -7.05 5.94
N CYS A 64 -1.55 -8.33 6.15
CA CYS A 64 -1.50 -8.96 7.47
C CYS A 64 -0.12 -9.60 7.65
N ILE A 65 0.69 -9.04 8.55
CA ILE A 65 2.09 -9.44 8.78
C ILE A 65 2.21 -9.87 10.24
N VAL A 66 2.55 -11.14 10.47
CA VAL A 66 2.58 -11.75 11.82
C VAL A 66 1.27 -11.48 12.57
N GLU A 67 0.15 -11.83 11.92
CA GLU A 67 -1.23 -11.68 12.43
C GLU A 67 -1.71 -10.25 12.70
N GLN A 68 -0.85 -9.24 12.51
CA GLN A 68 -1.20 -7.83 12.67
C GLN A 68 -1.58 -7.20 11.32
N ARG A 69 -2.66 -6.42 11.31
CA ARG A 69 -3.12 -5.67 10.13
C ARG A 69 -2.26 -4.42 9.90
N PHE A 70 -1.89 -4.18 8.64
CA PHE A 70 -1.20 -2.98 8.19
C PHE A 70 -1.91 -2.43 6.96
N ASP A 71 -2.58 -1.29 7.13
CA ASP A 71 -3.23 -0.56 6.05
C ASP A 71 -2.63 0.85 5.95
N PHE A 72 -1.61 0.98 5.12
CA PHE A 72 -0.96 2.26 4.88
C PHE A 72 -1.80 3.21 4.02
N THR A 73 -2.93 2.75 3.49
CA THR A 73 -3.76 3.49 2.53
C THR A 73 -5.17 3.75 3.06
N GLU A 74 -5.40 3.59 4.37
CA GLU A 74 -6.70 3.83 5.00
C GLU A 74 -7.17 5.28 4.80
N THR A 75 -6.22 6.22 4.76
CA THR A 75 -6.44 7.66 4.61
C THR A 75 -7.01 8.06 3.24
N GLN A 76 -7.10 7.11 2.29
CA GLN A 76 -7.80 7.39 1.04
C GLN A 76 -9.31 7.55 1.20
N PHE A 77 -9.86 7.05 2.30
CA PHE A 77 -11.28 7.12 2.63
C PHE A 77 -11.52 8.11 3.75
N ASN A 78 -12.73 8.68 3.77
CA ASN A 78 -13.16 9.56 4.84
C ASN A 78 -13.79 8.71 5.97
N GLY A 79 -13.14 8.66 7.12
CA GLY A 79 -13.65 8.01 8.32
C GLY A 79 -13.09 6.61 8.57
N ARG A 80 -13.63 5.95 9.60
CA ARG A 80 -13.15 4.62 10.04
C ARG A 80 -13.66 3.53 9.10
N LEU A 81 -12.77 2.62 8.73
CA LEU A 81 -13.11 1.45 7.93
C LEU A 81 -13.65 0.30 8.79
N ASN A 82 -14.65 -0.40 8.27
CA ASN A 82 -15.06 -1.70 8.81
C ASN A 82 -14.25 -2.79 8.10
N TYR A 83 -13.27 -3.37 8.80
CA TYR A 83 -12.37 -4.37 8.23
C TYR A 83 -12.97 -5.77 8.35
N LEU A 84 -13.32 -6.36 7.21
CA LEU A 84 -13.81 -7.74 7.11
C LEU A 84 -12.70 -8.79 7.13
N ASP A 85 -11.43 -8.38 6.89
CA ASP A 85 -10.26 -9.27 6.83
C ASP A 85 -10.42 -10.49 5.91
N VAL A 86 -11.14 -10.32 4.80
CA VAL A 86 -11.32 -11.39 3.81
C VAL A 86 -9.96 -11.74 3.22
N GLU A 87 -9.65 -13.03 3.15
CA GLU A 87 -8.42 -13.52 2.52
C GLU A 87 -8.38 -13.10 1.04
N SER A 88 -7.19 -12.73 0.58
CA SER A 88 -6.95 -12.26 -0.78
C SER A 88 -5.57 -12.71 -1.23
N ASN A 89 -5.26 -12.50 -2.51
CA ASN A 89 -3.95 -12.81 -3.06
C ASN A 89 -3.42 -11.68 -3.97
N ARG A 90 -2.24 -11.91 -4.53
CA ARG A 90 -1.58 -10.96 -5.44
C ARG A 90 -2.35 -10.77 -6.73
N GLU A 91 -2.92 -11.82 -7.30
CA GLU A 91 -3.68 -11.77 -8.56
C GLU A 91 -4.87 -10.83 -8.42
N GLU A 92 -5.61 -10.93 -7.32
CA GLU A 92 -6.73 -10.03 -7.02
C GLU A 92 -6.29 -8.58 -6.78
N ALA A 93 -5.16 -8.37 -6.08
CA ALA A 93 -4.62 -7.03 -5.86
C ALA A 93 -4.09 -6.38 -7.16
N PHE A 94 -3.54 -7.20 -8.08
CA PHE A 94 -3.13 -6.76 -9.41
C PHE A 94 -4.31 -6.45 -10.32
N ALA A 95 -5.40 -7.24 -10.25
CA ALA A 95 -6.60 -7.00 -11.07
C ALA A 95 -7.23 -5.62 -10.84
N ASP A 96 -7.01 -5.00 -9.66
CA ASP A 96 -7.46 -3.64 -9.33
C ASP A 96 -6.57 -2.52 -9.91
N LYS A 97 -5.40 -2.84 -10.50
CA LYS A 97 -4.33 -1.88 -10.86
C LYS A 97 -3.62 -2.25 -12.16
N ASN A 98 -2.70 -1.37 -12.57
CA ASN A 98 -1.83 -1.60 -13.72
C ASN A 98 -0.44 -2.10 -13.25
N GLU A 99 0.10 -3.14 -13.88
CA GLU A 99 1.47 -3.65 -13.60
C GLU A 99 2.54 -2.57 -13.66
N LYS A 100 2.38 -1.57 -14.54
CA LYS A 100 3.27 -0.42 -14.64
C LYS A 100 3.27 0.42 -13.36
N GLN A 101 2.10 0.66 -12.75
CA GLN A 101 1.99 1.43 -11.51
C GLN A 101 2.71 0.74 -10.36
N TYR A 102 2.53 -0.58 -10.26
CA TYR A 102 3.24 -1.41 -9.29
C TYR A 102 4.76 -1.33 -9.48
N SER A 103 5.23 -1.47 -10.72
CA SER A 103 6.66 -1.43 -11.04
C SER A 103 7.29 -0.09 -10.68
N ILE A 104 6.60 1.02 -10.99
CA ILE A 104 7.05 2.38 -10.64
C ILE A 104 7.09 2.55 -9.12
N LEU A 105 6.05 2.13 -8.38
CA LEU A 105 6.03 2.25 -6.93
C LEU A 105 7.17 1.44 -6.30
N LYS A 106 7.38 0.22 -6.77
CA LYS A 106 8.47 -0.65 -6.33
C LYS A 106 9.84 -0.01 -6.58
N GLU A 107 10.06 0.60 -7.74
CA GLU A 107 11.33 1.29 -8.02
C GLU A 107 11.54 2.50 -7.09
N LYS A 108 10.52 3.36 -6.96
CA LYS A 108 10.59 4.57 -6.13
C LYS A 108 10.86 4.24 -4.66
N ILE A 109 10.14 3.28 -4.10
CA ILE A 109 10.31 2.91 -2.70
C ILE A 109 11.70 2.32 -2.45
N MET A 110 12.22 1.50 -3.37
CA MET A 110 13.55 0.91 -3.21
C MET A 110 14.64 1.98 -3.26
N LYS A 111 14.45 3.06 -4.01
CA LYS A 111 15.34 4.23 -3.99
C LYS A 111 15.29 4.95 -2.65
N GLU A 112 14.10 5.20 -2.10
CA GLU A 112 13.93 5.81 -0.76
C GLU A 112 14.61 4.98 0.33
N PHE A 113 14.51 3.65 0.26
CA PHE A 113 15.17 2.77 1.21
C PHE A 113 16.69 2.85 1.09
N LYS A 114 17.27 2.81 -0.12
CA LYS A 114 18.73 2.97 -0.33
C LYS A 114 19.25 4.29 0.24
N LEU A 115 18.58 5.39 -0.09
CA LEU A 115 18.95 6.73 0.42
C LEU A 115 18.95 6.78 1.96
N SER A 116 18.04 6.06 2.61
CA SER A 116 17.95 6.00 4.08
C SER A 116 19.01 5.14 4.77
N PHE A 117 19.83 4.38 4.03
CA PHE A 117 20.98 3.64 4.57
C PHE A 117 22.33 4.29 4.24
N ASP A 118 22.34 5.21 3.27
CA ASP A 118 23.52 5.95 2.83
C ASP A 118 23.62 7.36 3.47
N SER A 119 22.68 7.73 4.34
CA SER A 119 22.61 9.02 5.06
C SER A 119 22.80 8.84 6.56
#